data_AF-A0A7W9LNX7-F1
#
_entry.id   AF-A0A7W9LNX7-F1
#
_cell.length_a   1.000
_cell.length_b   1.000
_cell.length_c   1.000
_cell.angle_alpha   90.00
_cell.angle_beta   90.00
_cell.angle_gamma   90.00
#
_symmetry.space_group_name_H-M   'P 1'
#
loop_
_entity.id
_entity.type
_entity.pdbx_description
1 polymer ?
#
loop_
_entity_poly.entity_id
_entity_poly.type
_entity_poly.pdbx_seq_one_letter_code
_entity_poly.pdbx_strand_id
1 'polypeptide(L)'
;MTLFQRLRVSAYVICEDGGSVLLSRWIGYEDGPQWSLAGGGLDPVEHPQDGALRELFEETGYIGELDALLGIDVEHFVSERHVPEGFDRVDVHAVRIVYRGHVVGGELTPEVGGTSDLAEWVPLDKLAGLDAVPLVAIGMGMYDGDGVRLTPREPNPPIADGVRVEHRVAAYGHGPDGVTVGGLLEHGADPEEAIRTAFREQRGVDVIIKGARDVSSSVQPIDDGDGVRWTVRLDYDVSA
;
A
#
# COMPACT_ATOMS: atom_id res chain seq x y z
N MET A 1 -7.82 22.02 -18.85
CA MET A 1 -7.95 21.23 -17.63
C MET A 1 -6.58 20.69 -17.28
N THR A 2 -5.95 21.21 -16.24
CA THR A 2 -4.60 20.85 -15.79
C THR A 2 -4.72 19.89 -14.61
N LEU A 3 -4.13 18.70 -14.73
CA LEU A 3 -4.16 17.67 -13.69
C LEU A 3 -2.84 17.62 -12.94
N PHE A 4 -2.89 17.53 -11.61
CA PHE A 4 -1.73 17.23 -10.78
C PHE A 4 -1.62 15.72 -10.60
N GLN A 5 -0.55 15.10 -11.10
CA GLN A 5 -0.31 13.67 -10.91
C GLN A 5 0.16 13.40 -9.48
N ARG A 6 -0.55 12.53 -8.76
CA ARG A 6 -0.22 12.10 -7.41
C ARG A 6 -0.11 10.59 -7.35
N LEU A 7 1.11 10.10 -7.20
CA LEU A 7 1.36 8.74 -6.75
C LEU A 7 1.20 8.68 -5.23
N ARG A 8 0.36 7.77 -4.73
CA ARG A 8 0.23 7.46 -3.30
C ARG A 8 0.47 5.98 -3.11
N VAL A 9 1.58 5.64 -2.47
CA VAL A 9 1.82 4.27 -1.99
C VAL A 9 1.43 4.24 -0.52
N SER A 10 0.64 3.24 -0.15
CA SER A 10 0.09 3.06 1.18
C SER A 10 0.23 1.62 1.63
N ALA A 11 0.33 1.42 2.95
CA ALA A 11 0.39 0.10 3.55
C ALA A 11 -0.63 0.00 4.69
N TYR A 12 -1.31 -1.14 4.73
CA TYR A 12 -2.42 -1.43 5.64
C TYR A 12 -2.21 -2.77 6.32
N VAL A 13 -2.75 -2.90 7.52
CA VAL A 13 -2.73 -4.15 8.28
C VAL A 13 -4.15 -4.55 8.69
N ILE A 14 -4.43 -5.84 8.55
CA ILE A 14 -5.65 -6.48 9.07
C ILE A 14 -5.24 -7.26 10.31
N CYS A 15 -5.66 -6.76 11.47
CA CYS A 15 -5.59 -7.48 12.73
C CYS A 15 -6.98 -8.04 13.07
N GLU A 16 -7.05 -9.36 13.23
CA GLU A 16 -8.27 -10.05 13.69
C GLU A 16 -8.03 -10.66 15.07
N ASP A 17 -8.98 -10.45 15.99
CA ASP A 17 -9.02 -11.13 17.28
C ASP A 17 -10.47 -11.44 17.65
N GLY A 18 -10.72 -12.68 18.06
CA GLY A 18 -12.02 -13.13 18.54
C GLY A 18 -13.20 -12.87 17.57
N GLY A 19 -12.98 -12.94 16.26
CA GLY A 19 -14.02 -12.65 15.26
C GLY A 19 -14.36 -11.17 15.11
N SER A 20 -13.44 -10.29 15.49
CA SER A 20 -13.49 -8.84 15.26
C SER A 20 -12.24 -8.37 14.56
N VAL A 21 -12.37 -7.38 13.68
CA VAL A 21 -11.25 -6.76 12.97
C VAL A 21 -11.01 -5.35 13.51
N LEU A 22 -9.75 -4.99 13.70
CA LEU A 22 -9.37 -3.63 14.11
C LEU A 22 -9.47 -2.68 12.92
N LEU A 23 -10.28 -1.63 13.05
CA LEU A 23 -10.45 -0.59 12.04
C LEU A 23 -10.17 0.79 12.64
N SER A 24 -9.76 1.73 11.80
CA SER A 24 -9.65 3.16 12.11
C SER A 24 -10.68 3.95 11.32
N ARG A 25 -11.17 5.05 11.89
CA ARG A 25 -12.17 5.91 11.25
C ARG A 25 -11.52 7.19 10.78
N TRP A 26 -11.46 7.34 9.47
CA TRP A 26 -10.89 8.50 8.80
C TRP A 26 -11.91 9.64 8.73
N ILE A 27 -11.50 10.84 9.12
CA ILE A 27 -12.36 12.05 9.14
C ILE A 27 -12.07 13.02 8.00
N GLY A 28 -11.23 12.63 7.04
CA GLY A 28 -10.84 13.46 5.91
C GLY A 28 -11.81 13.50 4.71
N TYR A 29 -12.90 12.71 4.72
CA TYR A 29 -13.90 12.72 3.66
C TYR A 29 -14.94 13.83 3.89
N GLU A 30 -15.21 14.62 2.85
CA GLU A 30 -16.26 15.65 2.90
C GLU A 30 -17.67 15.07 3.09
N ASP A 31 -17.86 13.81 2.68
CA ASP A 31 -19.13 13.09 2.81
C ASP A 31 -19.36 12.51 4.23
N GLY A 32 -18.40 12.70 5.12
CA GLY A 32 -18.45 12.27 6.53
C GLY A 32 -17.39 11.22 6.87
N PRO A 33 -17.21 10.89 8.16
CA PRO A 33 -16.21 9.93 8.61
C PRO A 33 -16.46 8.54 8.02
N GLN A 34 -15.42 7.88 7.50
CA GLN A 34 -15.51 6.51 6.97
C GLN A 34 -14.51 5.58 7.64
N TRP A 35 -14.94 4.35 7.91
CA TRP A 35 -14.06 3.30 8.42
C TRP A 35 -13.11 2.78 7.34
N SER A 36 -11.88 2.51 7.73
CA SER A 36 -10.83 1.93 6.89
C SER A 36 -10.06 0.87 7.69
N LEU A 37 -9.30 0.04 6.97
CA LEU A 37 -8.23 -0.74 7.59
C LEU A 37 -7.23 0.23 8.22
N ALA A 38 -6.65 -0.16 9.36
CA ALA A 38 -5.54 0.57 9.97
C ALA A 38 -4.38 0.64 8.98
N GLY A 39 -3.89 1.85 8.69
CA GLY A 39 -2.90 2.06 7.65
C GLY A 39 -3.04 3.36 6.88
N GLY A 40 -1.98 3.74 6.20
CA GLY A 40 -1.88 5.07 5.61
C GLY A 40 -0.81 5.20 4.55
N GLY A 41 -0.47 6.44 4.22
CA GLY A 41 0.56 6.75 3.23
C GLY A 41 1.94 6.42 3.76
N LEU A 42 2.82 5.95 2.90
CA LEU A 42 4.22 5.77 3.29
C LEU A 42 4.95 7.11 3.36
N ASP A 43 5.74 7.28 4.41
CA ASP A 43 6.66 8.41 4.53
C ASP A 43 7.83 8.28 3.55
N PRO A 44 8.49 9.39 3.17
CA PRO A 44 9.65 9.33 2.29
C PRO A 44 10.68 8.32 2.78
N VAL A 45 11.13 7.45 1.87
CA VAL A 45 12.08 6.35 2.13
C VAL A 45 11.62 5.32 3.16
N GLU A 46 10.36 5.33 3.57
CA GLU A 46 9.82 4.31 4.45
C GLU A 46 9.65 3.00 3.69
N HIS A 47 9.88 1.87 4.35
CA HIS A 47 9.57 0.59 3.73
C HIS A 47 8.13 0.20 4.08
N PRO A 48 7.36 -0.38 3.14
CA PRO A 48 5.94 -0.69 3.32
C PRO A 48 5.53 -1.35 4.65
N GLN A 49 6.24 -2.39 5.10
CA GLN A 49 5.92 -3.03 6.39
C GLN A 49 6.12 -2.09 7.60
N ASP A 50 7.07 -1.14 7.57
CA ASP A 50 7.32 -0.19 8.67
C ASP A 50 6.18 0.82 8.69
N GLY A 51 5.78 1.30 7.51
CA GLY A 51 4.62 2.18 7.38
C GLY A 51 3.34 1.53 7.91
N ALA A 52 3.09 0.25 7.60
CA ALA A 52 1.92 -0.45 8.14
C ALA A 52 1.95 -0.52 9.68
N LEU A 53 3.11 -0.78 10.28
CA LEU A 53 3.25 -0.87 11.75
C LEU A 53 3.25 0.51 12.43
N ARG A 54 3.84 1.53 11.80
CA ARG A 54 3.77 2.93 12.26
C ARG A 54 2.32 3.40 12.29
N GLU A 55 1.61 3.25 11.18
CA GLU A 55 0.21 3.66 11.06
C GLU A 55 -0.70 2.89 12.01
N LEU A 56 -0.49 1.57 12.17
CA LEU A 56 -1.20 0.79 13.20
C LEU A 56 -1.05 1.42 14.59
N PHE A 57 0.17 1.79 14.96
CA PHE A 57 0.45 2.40 16.25
C PHE A 57 -0.14 3.81 16.37
N GLU A 58 0.03 4.65 15.35
CA GLU A 58 -0.46 6.04 15.34
C GLU A 58 -1.99 6.11 15.41
N GLU A 59 -2.68 5.26 14.64
CA GLU A 59 -4.14 5.30 14.54
C GLU A 59 -4.86 4.60 15.70
N THR A 60 -4.23 3.58 16.30
CA THR A 60 -4.92 2.66 17.23
C THR A 60 -4.24 2.52 18.58
N GLY A 61 -3.00 2.99 18.75
CA GLY A 61 -2.20 2.79 19.97
C GLY A 61 -1.64 1.37 20.14
N TYR A 62 -1.93 0.45 19.23
CA TYR A 62 -1.45 -0.92 19.29
C TYR A 62 -0.07 -1.11 18.67
N ILE A 63 0.71 -2.00 19.28
CA ILE A 63 1.95 -2.52 18.74
C ILE A 63 1.61 -3.88 18.11
N GLY A 64 1.96 -4.08 16.85
CA GLY A 64 1.69 -5.31 16.12
C GLY A 64 2.92 -5.94 15.49
N GLU A 65 2.73 -7.17 15.03
CA GLU A 65 3.65 -7.88 14.14
C GLU A 65 2.91 -8.27 12.86
N LEU A 66 3.63 -8.31 11.74
CA LEU A 66 3.06 -8.70 10.45
C LEU A 66 3.37 -10.17 10.14
N ASP A 67 2.35 -10.91 9.73
CA ASP A 67 2.40 -12.35 9.48
C ASP A 67 2.62 -12.67 7.99
N ALA A 68 1.88 -11.98 7.12
CA ALA A 68 1.86 -12.27 5.69
C ALA A 68 1.50 -11.03 4.85
N LEU A 69 2.01 -10.97 3.62
CA LEU A 69 1.48 -10.13 2.55
C LEU A 69 0.21 -10.79 2.01
N LEU A 70 -0.92 -10.09 2.08
CA LEU A 70 -2.20 -10.60 1.58
C LEU A 70 -2.39 -10.25 0.11
N GLY A 71 -2.00 -9.05 -0.29
CA GLY A 71 -2.15 -8.61 -1.67
C GLY A 71 -1.80 -7.15 -1.87
N ILE A 72 -1.96 -6.72 -3.12
CA ILE A 72 -1.79 -5.35 -3.56
C ILE A 72 -3.05 -5.00 -4.32
N ASP A 73 -3.62 -3.86 -3.98
CA ASP A 73 -4.72 -3.26 -4.71
C ASP A 73 -4.27 -1.93 -5.33
N VAL A 74 -4.75 -1.63 -6.54
CA VAL A 74 -4.43 -0.40 -7.25
C VAL A 74 -5.71 0.30 -7.67
N GLU A 75 -5.79 1.59 -7.39
CA GLU A 75 -6.86 2.47 -7.85
C GLU A 75 -6.28 3.64 -8.64
N HIS A 76 -6.94 3.98 -9.75
CA HIS A 76 -6.63 5.17 -10.55
C HIS A 76 -7.91 5.98 -10.75
N PHE A 77 -7.93 7.21 -10.22
CA PHE A 77 -9.10 8.08 -10.31
C PHE A 77 -8.72 9.56 -10.27
N VAL A 78 -9.60 10.41 -10.81
CA VAL A 78 -9.44 11.87 -10.74
C VAL A 78 -10.27 12.43 -9.59
N SER A 79 -9.63 13.18 -8.71
CA SER A 79 -10.20 13.79 -7.52
C SER A 79 -10.23 15.32 -7.60
N GLU A 80 -11.27 15.94 -7.08
CA GLU A 80 -11.36 17.39 -6.88
C GLU A 80 -10.90 17.81 -5.49
N ARG A 81 -10.47 16.85 -4.66
CA ARG A 81 -10.03 17.08 -3.28
C ARG A 81 -8.52 17.24 -3.21
N HIS A 82 -8.06 18.06 -2.25
CA HIS A 82 -6.63 18.32 -2.00
C HIS A 82 -5.85 18.76 -3.26
N VAL A 83 -6.49 19.54 -4.13
CA VAL A 83 -5.90 20.04 -5.38
C VAL A 83 -4.85 21.12 -5.04
N PRO A 84 -3.58 20.94 -5.44
CA PRO A 84 -2.57 21.98 -5.25
C PRO A 84 -2.89 23.25 -6.03
N GLU A 85 -2.41 24.39 -5.55
CA GLU A 85 -2.57 25.67 -6.26
C GLU A 85 -2.02 25.58 -7.69
N GLY A 86 -2.78 26.11 -8.65
CA GLY A 86 -2.42 26.10 -10.07
C GLY A 86 -2.92 24.88 -10.86
N PHE A 87 -3.62 23.94 -10.22
CA PHE A 87 -4.23 22.77 -10.86
C PHE A 87 -5.75 22.78 -10.73
N ASP A 88 -6.44 22.10 -11.66
CA ASP A 88 -7.90 22.00 -11.63
C ASP A 88 -8.36 20.77 -10.83
N ARG A 89 -7.65 19.63 -10.95
CA ARG A 89 -7.96 18.35 -10.29
C ARG A 89 -6.67 17.57 -10.01
N VAL A 90 -6.75 16.56 -9.15
CA VAL A 90 -5.67 15.60 -8.88
C VAL A 90 -5.93 14.30 -9.62
N ASP A 91 -4.95 13.82 -10.38
CA ASP A 91 -4.93 12.48 -10.96
C ASP A 91 -4.22 11.53 -9.98
N VAL A 92 -4.99 10.70 -9.28
CA VAL A 92 -4.50 9.86 -8.17
C VAL A 92 -4.22 8.46 -8.68
N HIS A 93 -2.97 8.04 -8.58
CA HIS A 93 -2.56 6.64 -8.71
C HIS A 93 -2.24 6.11 -7.31
N ALA A 94 -3.15 5.32 -6.74
CA ALA A 94 -3.03 4.75 -5.41
C ALA A 94 -2.61 3.28 -5.48
N VAL A 95 -1.52 2.93 -4.81
CA VAL A 95 -1.05 1.55 -4.61
C VAL A 95 -1.20 1.21 -3.13
N ARG A 96 -2.06 0.25 -2.82
CA ARG A 96 -2.48 -0.13 -1.46
C ARG A 96 -1.99 -1.54 -1.16
N ILE A 97 -0.97 -1.65 -0.31
CA ILE A 97 -0.36 -2.93 0.08
C ILE A 97 -1.03 -3.39 1.36
N VAL A 98 -1.54 -4.62 1.39
CA VAL A 98 -2.32 -5.14 2.52
C VAL A 98 -1.59 -6.31 3.16
N TYR A 99 -1.38 -6.22 4.48
CA TYR A 99 -0.76 -7.25 5.29
C TYR A 99 -1.76 -7.87 6.27
N ARG A 100 -1.55 -9.14 6.60
CA ARG A 100 -2.09 -9.76 7.80
C ARG A 100 -1.12 -9.48 8.94
N GLY A 101 -1.65 -9.15 10.11
CA GLY A 101 -0.86 -9.03 11.33
C GLY A 101 -1.67 -9.31 12.57
N HIS A 102 -1.02 -9.22 13.72
CA HIS A 102 -1.65 -9.41 15.03
C HIS A 102 -1.06 -8.43 16.05
N VAL A 103 -1.86 -8.11 17.08
CA VAL A 103 -1.45 -7.22 18.17
C VAL A 103 -0.60 -8.00 19.17
N VAL A 104 0.53 -7.42 19.56
CA VAL A 104 1.46 -7.98 20.56
C VAL A 104 1.59 -7.11 21.82
N GLY A 105 1.04 -5.89 21.80
CA GLY A 105 1.04 -4.99 22.94
C GLY A 105 0.35 -3.66 22.66
N GLY A 106 0.39 -2.75 23.63
CA GLY A 106 -0.33 -1.48 23.56
C GLY A 106 -1.77 -1.58 24.05
N GLU A 107 -2.47 -0.46 23.99
CA GLU A 107 -3.87 -0.34 24.38
C GLU A 107 -4.60 0.53 23.36
N LEU A 108 -5.87 0.21 23.09
CA LEU A 108 -6.67 0.93 22.11
C LEU A 108 -6.75 2.42 22.46
N THR A 109 -6.03 3.22 21.68
CA THR A 109 -5.88 4.65 21.85
C THR A 109 -6.01 5.30 20.49
N PRO A 110 -7.19 5.87 20.16
CA PRO A 110 -7.37 6.56 18.89
C PRO A 110 -6.39 7.73 18.71
N GLU A 111 -6.02 8.00 17.47
CA GLU A 111 -5.21 9.15 17.10
C GLU A 111 -5.84 10.47 17.58
N VAL A 112 -5.00 11.41 18.01
CA VAL A 112 -5.42 12.77 18.39
C VAL A 112 -4.79 13.78 17.44
N GLY A 113 -5.62 14.49 16.68
CA GLY A 113 -5.20 15.61 15.85
C GLY A 113 -4.59 15.24 14.49
N GLY A 114 -4.68 13.98 14.09
CA GLY A 114 -4.34 13.54 12.74
C GLY A 114 -5.56 13.34 11.85
N THR A 115 -5.52 12.31 11.01
CA THR A 115 -6.54 12.11 9.96
C THR A 115 -7.60 11.09 10.35
N SER A 116 -7.36 10.35 11.44
CA SER A 116 -8.31 9.41 12.03
C SER A 116 -8.73 9.89 13.42
N ASP A 117 -9.98 9.61 13.82
CA ASP A 117 -10.54 10.10 15.10
C ASP A 117 -11.03 8.99 16.03
N LEU A 118 -11.23 7.78 15.51
CA LEU A 118 -11.60 6.59 16.26
C LEU A 118 -10.84 5.37 15.75
N ALA A 119 -10.65 4.41 16.65
CA ALA A 119 -10.26 3.05 16.31
C ALA A 119 -11.10 2.09 17.15
N GLU A 120 -11.59 1.02 16.55
CA GLU A 120 -12.44 0.02 17.21
C GLU A 120 -12.18 -1.39 16.68
N TRP A 121 -12.34 -2.37 17.57
CA TRP A 121 -12.51 -3.77 17.19
C TRP A 121 -13.95 -3.98 16.74
N VAL A 122 -14.15 -4.12 15.44
CA VAL A 122 -15.48 -4.24 14.85
C VAL A 122 -15.78 -5.70 14.54
N PRO A 123 -16.89 -6.26 15.05
CA PRO A 123 -17.25 -7.64 14.75
C PRO A 123 -17.43 -7.88 13.25
N LEU A 124 -16.93 -9.01 12.76
CA LEU A 124 -16.96 -9.33 11.32
C LEU A 124 -18.39 -9.32 10.74
N ASP A 125 -19.40 -9.68 11.53
CA ASP A 125 -20.81 -9.69 11.13
C ASP A 125 -21.43 -8.29 10.97
N LYS A 126 -20.73 -7.22 11.39
CA LYS A 126 -21.16 -5.83 11.25
C LYS A 126 -20.56 -5.13 10.04
N LEU A 127 -19.52 -5.68 9.42
CA LEU A 127 -18.77 -5.00 8.35
C LEU A 127 -19.66 -4.57 7.18
N ALA A 128 -20.61 -5.43 6.77
CA ALA A 128 -21.50 -5.15 5.65
C ALA A 128 -22.44 -3.93 5.87
N GLY A 129 -22.60 -3.47 7.11
CA GLY A 129 -23.44 -2.34 7.48
C GLY A 129 -22.69 -1.06 7.85
N LEU A 130 -21.35 -1.06 7.80
CA LEU A 130 -20.54 0.11 8.12
C LEU A 130 -20.43 1.06 6.93
N ASP A 131 -20.37 2.36 7.23
CA ASP A 131 -19.88 3.34 6.27
C ASP A 131 -18.35 3.23 6.20
N ALA A 132 -17.88 2.38 5.29
CA ALA A 132 -16.49 2.01 5.14
C ALA A 132 -16.02 2.24 3.71
N VAL A 133 -14.74 2.57 3.56
CA VAL A 133 -14.11 2.66 2.24
C VAL A 133 -14.08 1.28 1.56
N PRO A 134 -14.08 1.20 0.21
CA PRO A 134 -14.03 -0.08 -0.50
C PRO A 134 -12.88 -0.99 -0.10
N LEU A 135 -11.75 -0.41 0.35
CA LEU A 135 -10.58 -1.13 0.82
C LEU A 135 -10.89 -2.12 1.94
N VAL A 136 -11.86 -1.86 2.82
CA VAL A 136 -12.23 -2.82 3.89
C VAL A 136 -12.75 -4.11 3.27
N ALA A 137 -13.70 -4.03 2.34
CA ALA A 137 -14.24 -5.22 1.67
C ALA A 137 -13.18 -5.93 0.81
N ILE A 138 -12.34 -5.17 0.11
CA ILE A 138 -11.24 -5.71 -0.71
C ILE A 138 -10.24 -6.47 0.17
N GLY A 139 -9.78 -5.84 1.27
CA GLY A 139 -8.83 -6.43 2.21
C GLY A 139 -9.38 -7.69 2.88
N MET A 140 -10.65 -7.69 3.30
CA MET A 140 -11.28 -8.90 3.85
C MET A 140 -11.39 -10.02 2.81
N GLY A 141 -11.64 -9.70 1.53
CA GLY A 141 -11.59 -10.68 0.45
C GLY A 141 -10.18 -11.27 0.24
N MET A 142 -9.12 -10.50 0.50
CA MET A 142 -7.74 -11.02 0.50
C MET A 142 -7.44 -11.85 1.75
N TYR A 143 -8.02 -11.48 2.90
CA TYR A 143 -7.79 -12.12 4.20
C TYR A 143 -8.19 -13.60 4.22
N ASP A 144 -9.16 -14.01 3.39
CA ASP A 144 -9.61 -15.40 3.27
C ASP A 144 -8.56 -16.34 2.63
N GLY A 145 -7.50 -15.80 2.00
CA GLY A 145 -6.40 -16.57 1.42
C GLY A 145 -5.23 -16.82 2.39
N ASP A 146 -4.29 -17.71 2.07
CA ASP A 146 -3.15 -18.00 2.95
C ASP A 146 -2.17 -16.81 3.09
N GLY A 147 -2.09 -15.95 2.08
CA GLY A 147 -1.08 -14.89 1.98
C GLY A 147 0.34 -15.43 1.75
N VAL A 148 1.30 -14.53 1.57
CA VAL A 148 2.72 -14.89 1.45
C VAL A 148 3.46 -14.50 2.71
N ARG A 149 4.14 -15.49 3.31
CA ARG A 149 4.93 -15.28 4.54
C ARG A 149 6.00 -14.21 4.30
N LEU A 150 6.07 -13.25 5.21
CA LEU A 150 7.05 -12.18 5.13
C LEU A 150 8.45 -12.67 5.44
N THR A 151 9.42 -12.17 4.68
CA THR A 151 10.84 -12.27 5.00
C THR A 151 11.28 -11.11 5.89
N PRO A 152 12.09 -11.35 6.93
CA PRO A 152 12.74 -10.28 7.67
C PRO A 152 13.54 -9.40 6.73
N ARG A 153 13.55 -8.09 7.00
CA ARG A 153 14.18 -7.10 6.14
C ARG A 153 14.94 -6.07 6.96
N GLU A 154 15.93 -5.49 6.31
CA GLU A 154 16.63 -4.31 6.83
C GLU A 154 15.76 -3.06 6.55
N PRO A 155 15.73 -2.09 7.47
CA PRO A 155 15.20 -0.77 7.18
C PRO A 155 15.94 -0.12 6.00
N ASN A 156 15.26 0.78 5.28
CA ASN A 156 15.94 1.61 4.30
C ASN A 156 16.99 2.50 4.98
N PRO A 157 18.11 2.82 4.29
CA PRO A 157 19.11 3.72 4.84
C PRO A 157 18.48 5.10 5.09
N PRO A 158 18.81 5.78 6.21
CA PRO A 158 18.32 7.12 6.47
C PRO A 158 18.86 8.11 5.43
N ILE A 159 18.07 9.14 5.13
CA ILE A 159 18.48 10.26 4.27
C ILE A 159 18.63 11.53 5.10
N ALA A 160 19.48 12.45 4.63
CA ALA A 160 19.61 13.74 5.28
C ALA A 160 18.36 14.60 5.08
N ASP A 161 18.08 15.48 6.04
CA ASP A 161 16.95 16.40 5.95
C ASP A 161 17.03 17.29 4.71
N GLY A 162 15.89 17.52 4.06
CA GLY A 162 15.79 18.37 2.87
C GLY A 162 16.32 17.74 1.58
N VAL A 163 16.79 16.49 1.61
CA VAL A 163 17.12 15.74 0.41
C VAL A 163 15.86 15.51 -0.42
N ARG A 164 15.92 15.86 -1.71
CA ARG A 164 14.83 15.59 -2.66
C ARG A 164 14.64 14.09 -2.82
N VAL A 165 13.40 13.62 -2.66
CA VAL A 165 13.03 12.22 -2.86
C VAL A 165 12.20 12.08 -4.12
N GLU A 166 12.72 11.35 -5.11
CA GLU A 166 11.98 10.93 -6.29
C GLU A 166 11.30 9.58 -5.99
N HIS A 167 9.99 9.60 -5.70
CA HIS A 167 9.22 8.39 -5.44
C HIS A 167 8.82 7.69 -6.75
N ARG A 168 9.05 6.38 -6.81
CA ARG A 168 8.72 5.49 -7.95
C ARG A 168 8.09 4.20 -7.46
N VAL A 169 7.32 3.56 -8.35
CA VAL A 169 6.89 2.16 -8.19
C VAL A 169 7.43 1.36 -9.36
N ALA A 170 7.79 0.10 -9.12
CA ALA A 170 8.13 -0.87 -10.14
C ALA A 170 7.35 -2.16 -9.92
N ALA A 171 7.01 -2.87 -10.99
CA ALA A 171 6.34 -4.16 -10.93
C ALA A 171 7.11 -5.21 -11.72
N TYR A 172 7.24 -6.42 -11.15
CA TYR A 172 7.93 -7.54 -11.76
C TYR A 172 7.17 -8.85 -11.57
N GLY A 173 7.07 -9.64 -12.63
CA GLY A 173 6.56 -11.01 -12.57
C GLY A 173 7.70 -12.02 -12.56
N HIS A 174 7.55 -13.06 -11.74
CA HIS A 174 8.51 -14.16 -11.57
C HIS A 174 7.94 -15.46 -12.12
N GLY A 175 8.55 -15.96 -13.19
CA GLY A 175 8.20 -17.21 -13.81
C GLY A 175 8.78 -18.43 -13.10
N PRO A 176 8.21 -19.63 -13.30
CA PRO A 176 8.67 -20.87 -12.67
C PRO A 176 10.05 -21.33 -13.16
N ASP A 177 10.52 -20.80 -14.29
CA ASP A 177 11.86 -21.00 -14.85
C ASP A 177 12.93 -20.08 -14.22
N GLY A 178 12.54 -19.27 -13.23
CA GLY A 178 13.41 -18.31 -12.54
C GLY A 178 13.59 -17.00 -13.30
N VAL A 179 12.83 -16.77 -14.37
CA VAL A 179 12.87 -15.52 -15.13
C VAL A 179 12.06 -14.44 -14.43
N THR A 180 12.66 -13.26 -14.28
CA THR A 180 11.97 -12.06 -13.80
C THR A 180 11.83 -11.06 -14.94
N VAL A 181 10.61 -10.57 -15.18
CA VAL A 181 10.31 -9.55 -16.21
C VAL A 181 9.46 -8.46 -15.61
N GLY A 182 9.77 -7.21 -15.93
CA GLY A 182 9.06 -6.04 -15.41
C GLY A 182 9.87 -4.76 -15.55
N GLY A 183 9.44 -3.73 -14.83
CA GLY A 183 10.06 -2.41 -14.89
C GLY A 183 9.37 -1.37 -14.02
N LEU A 184 9.78 -0.11 -14.20
CA LEU A 184 9.11 1.03 -13.58
C LEU A 184 7.66 1.14 -14.09
N LEU A 185 6.74 1.42 -13.18
CA LEU A 185 5.36 1.68 -13.52
C LEU A 185 5.17 3.14 -13.95
N GLU A 186 4.45 3.32 -15.05
CA GLU A 186 3.94 4.63 -15.43
C GLU A 186 2.80 5.05 -14.49
N HIS A 187 2.53 6.36 -14.43
CA HIS A 187 1.43 6.87 -13.62
C HIS A 187 0.07 6.35 -14.15
N GLY A 188 -0.76 5.79 -13.27
CA GLY A 188 -2.05 5.19 -13.61
C GLY A 188 -1.96 3.77 -14.18
N ALA A 189 -0.76 3.20 -14.33
CA ALA A 189 -0.60 1.84 -14.85
C ALA A 189 -0.95 0.79 -13.78
N ASP A 190 -1.75 -0.20 -14.19
CA ASP A 190 -1.97 -1.41 -13.40
C ASP A 190 -0.73 -2.32 -13.44
N PRO A 191 -0.23 -2.79 -12.28
CA PRO A 191 0.98 -3.60 -12.21
C PRO A 191 0.86 -4.95 -12.91
N GLU A 192 -0.30 -5.59 -12.83
CA GLU A 192 -0.53 -6.90 -13.46
C GLU A 192 -0.51 -6.79 -14.99
N GLU A 193 -1.19 -5.78 -15.53
CA GLU A 193 -1.18 -5.51 -16.97
C GLU A 193 0.20 -5.07 -17.48
N ALA A 194 0.93 -4.27 -16.69
CA ALA A 194 2.31 -3.90 -17.02
C ALA A 194 3.21 -5.14 -17.09
N ILE A 195 3.08 -6.08 -16.16
CA ILE A 195 3.82 -7.34 -16.16
C ILE A 195 3.44 -8.19 -17.38
N ARG A 196 2.15 -8.39 -17.67
CA ARG A 196 1.68 -9.15 -18.84
C ARG A 196 2.23 -8.57 -20.14
N THR A 197 2.18 -7.25 -20.28
CA THR A 197 2.73 -6.52 -21.43
C THR A 197 4.24 -6.73 -21.54
N ALA A 198 4.97 -6.58 -20.43
CA ALA A 198 6.42 -6.78 -20.41
C ALA A 198 6.82 -8.21 -20.79
N PHE A 199 6.11 -9.25 -20.34
CA PHE A 199 6.35 -10.63 -20.77
C PHE A 199 6.09 -10.82 -22.28
N ARG A 200 5.02 -10.24 -22.80
CA ARG A 200 4.71 -10.31 -24.24
C ARG A 200 5.79 -9.65 -25.08
N GLU A 201 6.24 -8.46 -24.68
CA GLU A 201 7.22 -7.67 -25.44
C GLU A 201 8.65 -8.21 -25.32
N GLN A 202 9.07 -8.59 -24.11
CA GLN A 202 10.46 -8.96 -23.84
C GLN A 202 10.72 -10.46 -24.04
N ARG A 203 9.70 -11.30 -23.93
CA ARG A 203 9.82 -12.77 -23.99
C ARG A 203 8.91 -13.42 -25.03
N GLY A 204 7.95 -12.71 -25.60
CA GLY A 204 7.05 -13.25 -26.62
C GLY A 204 6.04 -14.27 -26.07
N VAL A 205 5.72 -14.20 -24.78
CA VAL A 205 4.78 -15.14 -24.11
C VAL A 205 3.70 -14.36 -23.36
N ASP A 206 2.47 -14.88 -23.38
CA ASP A 206 1.43 -14.44 -22.46
C ASP A 206 1.59 -15.18 -21.12
N VAL A 207 1.25 -14.51 -20.03
CA VAL A 207 1.35 -15.05 -18.66
C VAL A 207 0.08 -14.80 -17.87
N ILE A 208 -0.16 -15.66 -16.88
CA ILE A 208 -1.22 -15.53 -15.87
C ILE A 208 -0.59 -15.07 -14.56
N ILE A 209 -1.02 -13.92 -14.04
CA ILE A 209 -0.68 -13.48 -12.68
C ILE A 209 -1.34 -14.43 -11.67
N LYS A 210 -0.56 -14.93 -10.71
CA LYS A 210 -1.04 -15.81 -9.64
C LYS A 210 -1.33 -15.07 -8.34
N GLY A 211 -0.61 -13.98 -8.10
CA GLY A 211 -0.77 -13.14 -6.92
C GLY A 211 0.53 -12.44 -6.57
N ALA A 212 0.45 -11.54 -5.58
CA ALA A 212 1.61 -10.87 -5.02
C ALA A 212 2.52 -11.89 -4.32
N ARG A 213 3.82 -11.76 -4.57
CA ARG A 213 4.89 -12.61 -4.04
C ARG A 213 5.68 -11.88 -2.95
N ASP A 214 6.00 -10.62 -3.18
CA ASP A 214 6.77 -9.80 -2.24
C ASP A 214 6.54 -8.32 -2.51
N VAL A 215 6.78 -7.50 -1.50
CA VAL A 215 6.88 -6.05 -1.64
C VAL A 215 8.11 -5.56 -0.89
N SER A 216 8.99 -4.92 -1.63
CA SER A 216 10.23 -4.35 -1.09
C SER A 216 10.36 -2.88 -1.45
N SER A 217 11.34 -2.20 -0.87
CA SER A 217 11.71 -0.86 -1.27
C SER A 217 13.22 -0.70 -1.36
N SER A 218 13.68 0.24 -2.17
CA SER A 218 15.10 0.58 -2.29
C SER A 218 15.29 2.09 -2.39
N VAL A 219 16.42 2.57 -1.88
CA VAL A 219 16.83 3.98 -1.96
C VAL A 219 18.18 4.04 -2.66
N GLN A 220 18.27 4.81 -3.73
CA GLN A 220 19.48 4.95 -4.55
C GLN A 220 19.78 6.42 -4.83
N PRO A 221 21.04 6.86 -4.85
CA PRO A 221 21.38 8.21 -5.31
C PRO A 221 20.89 8.46 -6.74
N ILE A 222 20.47 9.69 -7.04
CA ILE A 222 20.22 10.12 -8.41
C ILE A 222 21.53 10.63 -9.01
N ASP A 223 21.79 10.31 -10.28
CA ASP A 223 23.06 10.59 -10.96
C ASP A 223 23.43 12.09 -11.03
N ASP A 224 22.45 12.99 -10.87
CA ASP A 224 22.65 14.44 -10.82
C ASP A 224 23.19 14.95 -9.47
N GLY A 225 23.25 14.09 -8.45
CA GLY A 225 23.79 14.36 -7.12
C GLY A 225 22.82 15.04 -6.15
N ASP A 226 21.65 15.50 -6.62
CA ASP A 226 20.73 16.35 -5.85
C ASP A 226 19.46 15.58 -5.44
N GLY A 227 19.61 14.35 -4.96
CA GLY A 227 18.49 13.59 -4.41
C GLY A 227 18.70 12.09 -4.36
N VAL A 228 17.64 11.41 -3.90
CA VAL A 228 17.53 9.96 -3.93
C VAL A 228 16.30 9.54 -4.71
N ARG A 229 16.39 8.42 -5.41
CA ARG A 229 15.25 7.68 -5.93
C ARG A 229 14.85 6.64 -4.91
N TRP A 230 13.63 6.76 -4.42
CA TRP A 230 12.99 5.76 -3.58
C TRP A 230 11.99 4.99 -4.43
N THR A 231 12.25 3.70 -4.62
CA THR A 231 11.40 2.82 -5.43
C THR A 231 10.76 1.76 -4.55
N VAL A 232 9.44 1.72 -4.53
CA VAL A 232 8.68 0.57 -4.01
C VAL A 232 8.53 -0.45 -5.14
N ARG A 233 8.95 -1.68 -4.89
CA ARG A 233 8.95 -2.77 -5.86
C ARG A 233 7.87 -3.79 -5.48
N LEU A 234 7.00 -4.07 -6.44
CA LEU A 234 5.90 -5.03 -6.34
C LEU A 234 6.28 -6.27 -7.14
N ASP A 235 6.41 -7.40 -6.48
CA ASP A 235 6.77 -8.67 -7.11
C ASP A 235 5.56 -9.61 -7.12
N TYR A 236 5.30 -10.24 -8.26
CA TYR A 236 4.19 -11.17 -8.47
C TYR A 236 4.70 -12.52 -8.97
N ASP A 237 4.06 -13.60 -8.55
CA ASP A 237 4.26 -14.91 -9.18
C ASP A 237 3.42 -15.00 -10.45
N VAL A 238 4.01 -15.54 -11.53
CA VAL A 238 3.34 -15.73 -12.81
C VAL A 238 3.49 -17.16 -13.31
N SER A 239 2.52 -17.63 -14.10
CA SER A 239 2.68 -18.84 -14.92
C SER A 239 2.54 -18.52 -16.40
N ALA A 240 3.08 -19.39 -17.25
CA ALA A 240 2.64 -19.48 -18.63
C ALA A 240 1.16 -19.87 -18.72
#